data_AF-A0A8X8LE34-F1
#
_entry.id   AF-A0A8X8LE34-F1
#
_cell.length_a   1.000
_cell.length_b   1.000
_cell.length_c   1.000
_cell.angle_alpha   90.00
_cell.angle_beta   90.00
_cell.angle_gamma   90.00
#
_symmetry.space_group_name_H-M   'P 1'
#
loop_
_entity.id
_entity.type
_entity.pdbx_description
1 polymer ?
#
loop_
_entity_poly.entity_id
_entity_poly.type
_entity_poly.pdbx_seq_one_letter_code
_entity_poly.pdbx_strand_id
1 'polypeptide(L)' 'MASFKLDRTSFKAQTAAAAADHAAYYKNLSWQERLKVSSFLNSVAYNYPENTPPKLDRTKFAAKSRPA' A
#
# COMPACT_ATOMS: atom_id res chain seq x y z
N MET A 1 -30.70 14.14 0.67
CA MET A 1 -29.53 14.48 -0.18
C MET A 1 -28.39 14.86 0.74
N ALA A 2 -27.31 14.07 0.78
CA ALA A 2 -26.15 14.37 1.61
C ALA A 2 -25.38 15.56 1.00
N SER A 3 -25.18 16.62 1.78
CA SER A 3 -24.40 17.78 1.35
C SER A 3 -22.91 17.45 1.37
N PHE A 4 -22.34 17.14 0.22
CA PHE A 4 -20.89 16.99 0.07
C PHE A 4 -20.25 18.38 0.09
N LYS A 5 -20.03 18.93 1.29
CA LYS A 5 -19.34 20.21 1.47
C LYS A 5 -17.84 19.96 1.31
N LEU A 6 -17.25 20.57 0.27
CA LEU A 6 -15.81 20.47 0.02
C LEU A 6 -15.04 21.11 1.19
N ASP A 7 -14.28 20.30 1.92
CA ASP A 7 -13.41 20.78 3.00
C ASP A 7 -12.16 21.44 2.40
N ARG A 8 -12.16 22.78 2.41
CA ARG A 8 -11.09 23.63 1.88
C ARG A 8 -9.86 23.68 2.78
N THR A 9 -9.89 23.07 3.97
CA THR A 9 -8.76 23.03 4.90
C THR A 9 -7.86 21.81 4.72
N SER A 10 -8.33 20.80 3.98
CA SER A 10 -7.57 19.60 3.65
C SER A 10 -6.43 19.84 2.64
N PHE A 11 -6.48 20.93 1.88
CA PHE A 11 -5.48 21.24 0.87
C PHE A 11 -4.21 21.81 1.50
N LYS A 12 -3.16 21.01 1.57
CA LYS A 12 -1.81 21.48 1.92
C LYS A 12 -1.13 22.03 0.66
N ALA A 13 -0.78 23.32 0.69
CA ALA A 13 0.09 23.91 -0.33
C ALA A 13 1.51 23.32 -0.18
N GLN A 14 1.78 22.24 -0.90
CA GLN A 14 3.07 21.56 -0.94
C GLN A 14 3.65 21.60 -2.35
N THR A 15 4.98 21.68 -2.46
CA THR A 15 5.66 21.59 -3.75
C THR A 15 5.59 20.16 -4.28
N ALA A 16 5.65 19.98 -5.60
CA ALA A 16 5.66 18.64 -6.22
C ALA A 16 6.80 17.76 -5.69
N ALA A 17 7.96 18.38 -5.39
CA ALA A 17 9.11 17.70 -4.78
C ALA A 17 8.81 17.22 -3.35
N ALA A 18 8.16 18.04 -2.53
CA ALA A 18 7.75 17.66 -1.18
C ALA A 18 6.64 16.59 -1.20
N ALA A 19 5.72 16.66 -2.16
CA ALA A 19 4.69 15.64 -2.35
C ALA A 19 5.28 14.28 -2.76
N ALA A 20 6.39 14.26 -3.51
CA ALA A 20 7.04 13.04 -3.96
C ALA A 20 7.91 12.35 -2.89
N ASP A 21 8.24 13.03 -1.79
CA ASP A 21 9.06 12.47 -0.71
C ASP A 21 8.26 11.56 0.24
N HIS A 22 7.71 10.48 -0.31
CA HIS A 22 7.10 9.42 0.48
C HIS A 22 8.17 8.52 1.14
N ALA A 23 9.39 8.53 0.60
CA ALA A 23 10.48 7.69 1.06
C ALA A 23 10.95 8.08 2.47
N ALA A 24 11.12 9.37 2.76
CA ALA A 24 11.48 9.84 4.10
C ALA A 24 10.40 9.50 5.13
N TYR A 25 9.13 9.66 4.77
CA TYR A 25 7.99 9.31 5.63
C TYR A 25 7.98 7.82 5.98
N TYR A 26 8.08 6.93 4.99
CA TYR A 26 8.07 5.49 5.24
C TYR A 26 9.31 5.00 6.00
N LYS A 27 10.46 5.68 5.86
CA LYS A 27 11.67 5.36 6.65
C LYS A 27 11.50 5.59 8.15
N ASN A 28 10.60 6.48 8.57
CA ASN A 28 10.33 6.74 9.98
C ASN A 28 9.32 5.77 10.60
N LEU A 29 8.60 5.00 9.78
CA LEU A 29 7.63 4.00 10.26
C LEU A 29 8.31 2.70 10.68
N SER A 30 7.69 2.00 11.63
CA SER A 30 8.05 0.63 11.98
C SER A 30 7.80 -0.34 10.82
N TRP A 31 8.45 -1.49 10.82
CA TRP A 31 8.28 -2.48 9.74
C TRP A 31 6.83 -3.00 9.67
N GLN A 32 6.12 -3.07 10.81
CA GLN A 32 4.72 -3.47 10.89
C GLN A 32 3.80 -2.47 10.20
N GLU A 33 4.02 -1.17 10.41
CA GLU A 33 3.25 -0.11 9.77
C GLU A 33 3.50 -0.08 8.26
N ARG A 34 4.76 -0.27 7.84
CA ARG A 34 5.10 -0.39 6.40
C ARG A 34 4.38 -1.57 5.74
N LEU A 35 4.27 -2.70 6.42
CA LEU A 35 3.53 -3.86 5.92
C LEU A 35 2.03 -3.57 5.78
N LYS A 36 1.42 -2.84 6.72
CA LYS A 36 0.01 -2.43 6.62
C LYS A 36 -0.22 -1.53 5.41
N VAL A 37 0.64 -0.52 5.22
CA VAL A 37 0.56 0.38 4.06
C VAL A 37 0.71 -0.40 2.75
N SER A 38 1.69 -1.29 2.67
CA SER A 38 1.89 -2.14 1.48
C SER A 38 0.67 -3.05 1.22
N SER A 39 0.12 -3.66 2.28
CA SER A 39 -1.07 -4.50 2.19
C SER A 39 -2.29 -3.75 1.65
N PHE A 40 -2.53 -2.53 2.16
CA PHE A 40 -3.58 -1.64 1.68
C PHE A 40 -3.39 -1.26 0.21
N LEU A 41 -2.18 -0.84 -0.19
CA LEU A 41 -1.89 -0.49 -1.57
C LEU A 41 -2.11 -1.67 -2.52
N ASN A 42 -1.74 -2.88 -2.11
CA ASN A 42 -2.00 -4.09 -2.87
C ASN A 42 -3.50 -4.41 -2.97
N SER A 43 -4.26 -4.19 -1.89
CA SER A 43 -5.73 -4.34 -1.88
C SER A 43 -6.40 -3.43 -2.91
N VAL A 44 -5.96 -2.17 -2.99
CA VAL A 44 -6.45 -1.22 -3.98
C VAL A 44 -6.04 -1.63 -5.40
N ALA A 45 -4.78 -2.04 -5.60
CA ALA A 45 -4.25 -2.38 -6.92
C ALA A 45 -4.89 -3.64 -7.53
N TYR A 46 -5.15 -4.64 -6.69
CA TYR A 46 -5.71 -5.94 -7.12
C TYR A 46 -7.19 -6.10 -6.76
N ASN A 47 -7.84 -5.03 -6.28
CA ASN A 47 -9.26 -4.95 -5.96
C ASN A 47 -9.75 -6.11 -5.08
N TYR A 48 -9.07 -6.35 -3.95
CA TYR A 48 -9.50 -7.30 -2.94
C TYR A 48 -9.74 -6.59 -1.59
N PRO A 49 -10.63 -7.11 -0.71
CA PRO A 49 -10.88 -6.46 0.58
C PRO A 49 -9.65 -6.49 1.49
N GLU A 50 -9.41 -5.41 2.24
CA GLU A 50 -8.17 -5.15 3.01
C GLU A 50 -7.77 -6.27 4.00
N ASN A 51 -8.73 -7.10 4.44
CA ASN A 51 -8.48 -8.22 5.36
C ASN A 51 -8.59 -9.61 4.72
N THR A 52 -8.84 -9.68 3.41
CA THR A 52 -9.00 -10.94 2.68
C THR A 52 -8.14 -10.94 1.41
N PRO A 53 -6.81 -11.00 1.57
CA PRO A 53 -5.94 -11.15 0.42
C PRO A 53 -6.22 -12.49 -0.28
N PRO A 54 -6.16 -12.53 -1.62
CA PRO A 54 -6.32 -13.77 -2.38
C PRO A 54 -5.26 -14.79 -1.95
N LYS A 55 -5.67 -16.06 -1.81
CA LYS A 55 -4.76 -17.14 -1.42
C LYS A 55 -3.73 -17.36 -2.53
N LEU A 56 -2.47 -17.42 -2.12
CA LEU A 56 -1.37 -17.74 -3.03
C LEU A 56 -1.52 -19.18 -3.54
N ASP A 57 -1.62 -19.35 -4.86
CA ASP A 57 -1.52 -20.66 -5.50
C ASP A 57 -0.06 -21.12 -5.54
N ARG A 58 0.26 -22.13 -4.71
CA ARG A 58 1.61 -22.72 -4.60
C ARG A 58 1.87 -23.83 -5.62
N THR A 59 0.91 -24.17 -6.48
CA THR A 59 1.06 -25.27 -7.43
C THR A 59 1.88 -24.88 -8.67
N LYS A 60 1.98 -23.59 -8.98
CA LYS A 60 2.70 -23.08 -10.16
C LYS A 60 4.19 -22.84 -9.94
N PHE A 61 4.63 -22.67 -8.69
CA PHE A 61 6.00 -22.32 -8.36
C PHE A 61 6.61 -23.37 -7.42
N ALA A 62 7.54 -24.17 -7.95
CA ALA A 62 8.33 -25.12 -7.17
C ALA A 62 9.80 -24.75 -7.22
N ALA A 63 10.40 -24.44 -6.08
CA ALA A 63 11.85 -24.33 -5.96
C ALA A 63 12.44 -25.74 -6.00
N LYS A 64 13.08 -26.13 -7.12
CA LYS A 64 13.83 -27.37 -7.22
C LYS A 64 15.27 -27.09 -6.80
N SER A 65 15.74 -27.76 -5.74
CA SER A 65 17.17 -27.80 -5.42
C SER A 65 17.89 -28.59 -6.51
N ARG A 66 19.05 -28.11 -6.96
CA ARG A 66 19.90 -28.87 -7.88
C ARG A 66 20.43 -30.10 -7.12
N PRO A 67 20.28 -31.33 -7.64
CA PRO A 67 20.90 -32.49 -7.02
C PRO A 67 22.42 -32.32 -7.02
N ALA A 68 23.06 -32.81 -5.96
CA ALA A 68 24.50 -32.77 -5.74
C ALA A 68 25.27 -33.57 -6.79
#